data_AF-A0A1M3MXK9-F1
#
_entry.id   AF-A0A1M3MXK9-F1
#
_cell.length_a   1.000
_cell.length_b   1.000
_cell.length_c   1.000
_cell.angle_alpha   90.00
_cell.angle_beta   90.00
_cell.angle_gamma   90.00
#
_symmetry.space_group_name_H-M   'P 1'
#
loop_
_entity.id
_entity.type
_entity.pdbx_description
1 polymer ?
#
loop_
_entity_poly.entity_id
_entity_poly.type
_entity_poly.pdbx_seq_one_letter_code
_entity_poly.pdbx_strand_id
1 'polypeptide(L)'
;MSEEQPMTEWFASIYLQSEATIALVLDAVRKNGESVTDFVVVVADLTDEATRFFVAQLGDAPVDSAMPGFVGAIPKASVARALRSMEADAFANDAEKPIDVGLMRVLVAARGQVQCADIPASPLMVRGGSA
;
A
#
# COMPACT_ATOMS: atom_id res chain seq x y z
N MET A 1 -14.04 -25.23 11.04
CA MET A 1 -14.76 -24.31 10.13
C MET A 1 -14.18 -22.95 10.44
N SER A 2 -13.32 -22.43 9.57
CA SER A 2 -12.60 -21.18 9.82
C SER A 2 -13.56 -20.01 9.65
N GLU A 3 -13.69 -19.21 10.69
CA GLU A 3 -14.49 -17.98 10.67
C GLU A 3 -13.90 -17.04 9.60
N GLU A 4 -14.70 -16.72 8.58
CA GLU A 4 -14.39 -15.63 7.65
C GLU A 4 -14.38 -14.33 8.45
N GLN A 5 -13.19 -13.88 8.87
CA GLN A 5 -13.02 -12.51 9.34
C GLN A 5 -13.56 -11.59 8.23
N PRO A 6 -14.45 -10.63 8.55
CA PRO A 6 -14.95 -9.70 7.54
C PRO A 6 -13.75 -9.01 6.90
N MET A 7 -13.74 -9.01 5.57
CA MET A 7 -12.63 -8.58 4.71
C MET A 7 -11.97 -7.26 5.14
N THR A 8 -12.77 -6.32 5.66
CA THR A 8 -12.33 -5.03 6.20
C THR A 8 -11.46 -5.17 7.46
N GLU A 9 -11.80 -6.07 8.39
CA GLU A 9 -10.98 -6.33 9.59
C GLU A 9 -9.64 -6.97 9.22
N TRP A 10 -9.64 -7.81 8.19
CA TRP A 10 -8.42 -8.44 7.72
C TRP A 10 -7.48 -7.47 7.00
N PHE A 11 -8.00 -6.62 6.12
CA PHE A 11 -7.21 -5.54 5.53
C PHE A 11 -6.65 -4.59 6.59
N ALA A 12 -7.45 -4.27 7.62
CA ALA A 12 -6.99 -3.51 8.78
C ALA A 12 -5.85 -4.23 9.52
N SER A 13 -5.94 -5.55 9.70
CA SER A 13 -4.86 -6.34 10.31
C SER A 13 -3.56 -6.28 9.51
N ILE A 14 -3.61 -6.44 8.18
CA ILE A 14 -2.42 -6.34 7.31
C ILE A 14 -1.81 -4.94 7.38
N TYR A 15 -2.66 -3.92 7.34
CA TYR A 15 -2.22 -2.53 7.48
C TYR A 15 -1.53 -2.29 8.84
N LEU A 16 -2.15 -2.71 9.95
CA LEU A 16 -1.60 -2.56 11.30
C LEU A 16 -0.23 -3.25 11.46
N GLN A 17 -0.08 -4.45 10.90
CA GLN A 17 1.20 -5.17 10.90
C GLN A 17 2.28 -4.46 10.07
N SER A 18 1.87 -3.63 9.12
CA SER A 18 2.75 -2.93 8.18
C SER A 18 3.04 -1.48 8.56
N GLU A 19 2.38 -0.91 9.59
CA GLU A 19 2.48 0.51 9.94
C GLU A 19 3.92 1.02 10.13
N ALA A 20 4.76 0.24 10.82
CA ALA A 20 6.16 0.61 11.04
C ALA A 20 6.93 0.68 9.70
N THR A 21 6.69 -0.26 8.80
CA THR A 21 7.33 -0.29 7.47
C THR A 21 6.81 0.83 6.57
N ILE A 22 5.50 1.10 6.62
CA ILE A 22 4.87 2.23 5.92
C ILE A 22 5.52 3.54 6.36
N ALA A 23 5.70 3.75 7.67
CA ALA A 23 6.36 4.94 8.20
C ALA A 23 7.80 5.11 7.69
N LEU A 24 8.58 4.02 7.62
CA LEU A 24 9.95 4.03 7.08
C LEU A 24 9.98 4.37 5.58
N VAL A 25 9.07 3.80 4.80
CA VAL A 25 8.97 4.06 3.35
C VAL A 25 8.64 5.53 3.09
N LEU A 26 7.72 6.12 3.85
CA LEU A 26 7.35 7.52 3.71
C LEU A 26 8.46 8.48 4.13
N ASP A 27 9.19 8.12 5.18
CA ASP A 27 10.37 8.88 5.61
C ASP A 27 11.44 8.89 4.50
N ALA A 28 11.64 7.76 3.81
CA ALA A 28 12.55 7.69 2.66
C ALA A 28 12.10 8.59 1.49
N VAL A 29 10.82 8.54 1.10
CA VAL A 29 10.25 9.42 0.04
C VAL A 29 10.48 10.90 0.39
N ARG A 30 10.17 11.29 1.64
CA ARG A 30 10.37 12.66 2.13
C ARG A 30 11.84 13.09 2.10
N LYS A 31 12.74 12.22 2.56
CA LYS A 31 14.19 12.49 2.59
C LYS A 31 14.78 12.69 1.19
N ASN A 32 14.18 12.07 0.18
CA ASN A 32 14.55 12.26 -1.22
C ASN A 32 13.97 13.55 -1.83
N GLY A 33 13.24 14.35 -1.05
CA GLY A 33 12.61 15.60 -1.50
C GLY A 33 11.37 15.39 -2.36
N GLU A 34 10.82 14.17 -2.39
CA GLU A 34 9.66 13.81 -3.18
C GLU A 34 8.34 14.11 -2.43
N SER A 35 7.30 14.47 -3.17
CA SER A 35 5.98 14.70 -2.58
C SER A 35 5.28 13.36 -2.31
N VAL A 36 4.96 13.09 -1.05
CA VAL A 36 4.21 11.89 -0.64
C VAL A 36 2.88 11.73 -1.39
N THR A 37 2.26 12.84 -1.83
CA THR A 37 0.99 12.84 -2.57
C THR A 37 1.10 12.30 -4.01
N ASP A 38 2.31 12.17 -4.54
CA ASP A 38 2.55 11.60 -5.88
C ASP A 38 2.72 10.08 -5.86
N PHE A 39 2.75 9.50 -4.65
CA PHE A 39 2.95 8.09 -4.42
C PHE A 39 1.73 7.45 -3.76
N VAL A 40 1.56 6.17 -4.03
CA VAL A 40 0.66 5.28 -3.31
C VAL A 40 1.55 4.28 -2.58
N VAL A 41 1.34 4.14 -1.27
CA VAL A 41 1.99 3.07 -0.50
C VAL A 41 1.22 1.78 -0.75
N VAL A 42 1.87 0.82 -1.40
CA VAL A 42 1.29 -0.49 -1.67
C VAL A 42 1.73 -1.44 -0.56
N VAL A 43 0.77 -2.08 0.08
CA VAL A 43 0.96 -3.18 1.03
C VAL A 43 0.38 -4.43 0.39
N ALA A 44 1.18 -5.46 0.20
CA ALA A 44 0.74 -6.64 -0.53
C ALA A 44 1.09 -7.95 0.17
N ASP A 45 0.14 -8.88 0.19
CA ASP A 45 0.34 -10.28 0.60
C ASP A 45 0.76 -11.09 -0.64
N LEU A 46 2.03 -11.48 -0.69
CA LEU A 46 2.59 -12.21 -1.84
C LEU A 46 2.38 -13.72 -1.75
N THR A 47 1.64 -14.22 -0.74
CA THR A 47 1.29 -15.65 -0.68
C THR A 47 0.30 -16.05 -1.78
N ASP A 48 -0.44 -15.08 -2.32
CA ASP A 48 -1.37 -15.24 -3.44
C ASP A 48 -0.70 -14.95 -4.79
N GLU A 49 -1.05 -15.71 -5.83
CA GLU A 49 -0.48 -15.56 -7.18
C GLU A 49 -0.98 -14.30 -7.90
N ALA A 50 -2.27 -13.96 -7.76
CA ALA A 50 -2.83 -12.76 -8.39
C ALA A 50 -2.24 -11.49 -7.77
N THR A 51 -2.05 -11.47 -6.45
CA THR A 51 -1.37 -10.36 -5.77
C THR A 51 0.10 -10.25 -6.18
N ARG A 52 0.82 -11.37 -6.31
CA ARG A 52 2.19 -11.36 -6.86
C ARG A 52 2.25 -10.81 -8.27
N PHE A 53 1.33 -11.24 -9.13
CA PHE A 53 1.23 -10.73 -10.49
C PHE A 53 1.00 -9.22 -10.50
N PHE A 54 0.08 -8.72 -9.67
CA PHE A 54 -0.14 -7.28 -9.50
C PHE A 54 1.15 -6.53 -9.13
N VAL A 55 1.87 -6.97 -8.11
CA VAL A 55 3.11 -6.29 -7.67
C VAL A 55 4.19 -6.35 -8.75
N ALA A 56 4.29 -7.44 -9.50
CA ALA A 56 5.23 -7.54 -10.62
C ALA A 56 4.93 -6.53 -11.74
N GLN A 57 3.66 -6.17 -11.96
CA GLN A 57 3.26 -5.14 -12.94
C GLN A 57 3.63 -3.71 -12.52
N LEU A 58 3.99 -3.48 -11.25
CA LEU A 58 4.37 -2.15 -10.76
C LEU A 58 5.76 -1.68 -11.24
N GLY A 59 6.51 -2.56 -11.92
CA GLY A 59 7.68 -2.22 -12.73
C GLY A 59 9.03 -2.33 -12.01
N ASP A 60 9.16 -1.78 -10.81
CA ASP A 60 10.46 -1.67 -10.11
C ASP A 60 10.56 -2.45 -8.79
N ALA A 61 9.51 -3.18 -8.40
CA ALA A 61 9.53 -3.98 -7.18
C ALA A 61 10.29 -5.30 -7.44
N PRO A 62 11.41 -5.59 -6.75
CA PRO A 62 11.99 -6.91 -6.78
C PRO A 62 11.04 -7.87 -6.05
N VAL A 63 10.14 -8.51 -6.79
CA VAL A 63 9.26 -9.55 -6.27
C VAL A 63 10.07 -10.84 -6.18
N ASP A 64 10.84 -11.00 -5.10
CA ASP A 64 11.43 -12.28 -4.77
C ASP A 64 10.29 -13.25 -4.37
N SER A 65 10.25 -14.41 -5.01
CA SER A 65 9.25 -15.45 -4.75
C SER A 65 9.34 -16.03 -3.34
N ALA A 66 10.44 -15.77 -2.61
CA ALA A 66 10.62 -16.15 -1.22
C ALA A 66 10.02 -15.16 -0.21
N MET A 67 9.62 -13.95 -0.62
CA MET A 67 9.06 -12.95 0.30
C MET A 67 7.55 -13.14 0.46
N PRO A 68 7.03 -13.32 1.69
CA PRO A 68 5.60 -13.51 1.91
C PRO A 68 4.78 -12.21 1.79
N GLY A 69 5.43 -11.04 1.75
CA GLY A 69 4.75 -9.75 1.66
C GLY A 69 5.63 -8.66 1.07
N PHE A 70 5.00 -7.54 0.70
CA PHE A 70 5.63 -6.39 0.08
C PHE A 70 5.05 -5.08 0.65
N VAL A 71 5.92 -4.10 0.93
CA VAL A 71 5.53 -2.73 1.27
C VAL A 71 6.41 -1.77 0.51
N GLY A 72 5.84 -0.85 -0.28
CA GLY A 72 6.62 0.11 -1.06
C GLY A 72 5.82 1.33 -1.50
N ALA A 73 6.51 2.47 -1.68
CA ALA A 73 5.94 3.68 -2.26
C ALA A 73 6.11 3.64 -3.77
N ILE A 74 5.00 3.58 -4.50
CA ILE A 74 4.98 3.45 -5.95
C ILE A 74 4.31 4.70 -6.54
N PRO A 75 4.84 5.28 -7.64
CA PRO A 75 4.19 6.40 -8.31
C PRO A 75 2.74 6.07 -8.65
N LYS A 76 1.80 6.98 -8.33
CA LYS A 76 0.36 6.73 -8.52
C LYS A 76 -0.01 6.33 -9.95
N ALA A 77 0.69 6.88 -10.95
CA ALA A 77 0.49 6.56 -12.36
C ALA A 77 0.89 5.10 -12.69
N SER A 78 1.92 4.56 -12.03
CA SER A 78 2.32 3.16 -12.20
C SER A 78 1.29 2.23 -11.56
N VAL A 79 0.81 2.56 -10.35
CA VAL A 79 -0.25 1.80 -9.67
C VAL A 79 -1.54 1.77 -10.48
N ALA A 80 -2.01 2.92 -10.96
CA ALA A 80 -3.23 2.99 -11.74
C ALA A 80 -3.12 2.27 -13.08
N ARG A 81 -1.95 2.28 -13.73
CA ARG A 81 -1.70 1.48 -14.94
C ARG A 81 -1.83 -0.02 -14.66
N ALA A 82 -1.23 -0.51 -13.57
CA ALA A 82 -1.31 -1.92 -13.18
C ALA A 82 -2.74 -2.34 -12.80
N LEU A 83 -3.50 -1.47 -12.13
CA LEU A 83 -4.91 -1.75 -11.82
C LEU A 83 -5.77 -1.82 -13.08
N ARG A 84 -5.55 -0.93 -14.06
CA ARG A 84 -6.27 -0.96 -15.35
C ARG A 84 -5.98 -2.23 -16.15
N SER A 85 -4.76 -2.75 -16.13
CA SER A 85 -4.45 -4.02 -16.82
C SER A 85 -5.12 -5.23 -16.18
N MET A 86 -5.62 -5.08 -14.95
CA MET A 86 -6.41 -6.08 -14.22
C MET A 86 -7.91 -5.79 -14.24
N GLU A 87 -8.37 -4.88 -15.11
CA GLU A 87 -9.78 -4.47 -15.21
C GLU A 87 -10.35 -3.84 -13.91
N ALA A 88 -9.48 -3.32 -13.05
CA ALA A 88 -9.83 -2.70 -11.77
C ALA A 88 -9.97 -1.17 -11.85
N ASP A 89 -10.75 -0.67 -12.82
CA ASP A 89 -10.83 0.76 -13.17
C ASP A 89 -11.25 1.68 -12.00
N ALA A 90 -12.19 1.22 -11.16
CA ALA A 90 -12.63 1.98 -9.99
C ALA A 90 -11.46 2.27 -9.04
N PHE A 91 -10.63 1.25 -8.78
CA PHE A 91 -9.46 1.37 -7.92
C PHE A 91 -8.33 2.17 -8.59
N ALA A 92 -8.19 2.07 -9.92
CA ALA A 92 -7.23 2.88 -10.67
C ALA A 92 -7.55 4.38 -10.57
N ASN A 93 -8.82 4.73 -10.71
CA ASN A 93 -9.28 6.12 -10.53
C ASN A 93 -9.10 6.58 -9.08
N ASP A 94 -9.37 5.70 -8.12
CA ASP A 94 -9.09 5.97 -6.72
C ASP A 94 -7.59 6.14 -6.43
N ALA A 95 -6.70 5.44 -7.13
CA ALA A 95 -5.25 5.60 -6.97
C ALA A 95 -4.76 6.96 -7.49
N GLU A 96 -5.34 7.47 -8.58
CA GLU A 96 -4.92 8.72 -9.23
C GLU A 96 -5.58 10.00 -8.70
N LYS A 97 -6.74 9.89 -8.03
CA LYS A 97 -7.48 11.08 -7.57
C LYS A 97 -6.61 11.96 -6.66
N PRO A 98 -6.80 13.29 -6.64
CA PRO A 98 -6.10 14.17 -5.72
C PRO A 98 -6.23 13.70 -4.26
N ILE A 99 -5.19 13.93 -3.47
CA ILE A 99 -5.13 13.62 -2.04
C ILE A 99 -5.02 14.96 -1.29
N ASP A 100 -5.75 15.11 -0.19
CA ASP A 100 -5.66 16.29 0.65
C ASP A 100 -4.29 16.42 1.31
N VAL A 101 -3.88 17.65 1.58
CA VAL A 101 -2.60 17.94 2.23
C VAL A 101 -2.53 17.24 3.59
N GLY A 102 -1.42 16.54 3.85
CA GLY A 102 -1.20 15.81 5.09
C GLY A 102 -1.78 14.39 5.09
N LEU A 103 -2.47 13.97 4.03
CA LEU A 103 -2.87 12.59 3.81
C LEU A 103 -1.88 11.87 2.88
N MET A 104 -1.98 10.55 2.89
CA MET A 104 -1.32 9.63 1.97
C MET A 104 -2.31 8.55 1.55
N ARG A 105 -2.09 7.99 0.36
CA ARG A 105 -2.88 6.87 -0.12
C ARG A 105 -2.17 5.56 0.15
N VAL A 106 -2.88 4.64 0.79
CA VAL A 106 -2.46 3.25 0.97
C VAL A 106 -3.36 2.37 0.12
N LEU A 107 -2.74 1.47 -0.63
CA LEU A 107 -3.43 0.38 -1.32
C LEU A 107 -3.01 -0.93 -0.68
N VAL A 108 -3.96 -1.68 -0.16
CA VAL A 108 -3.73 -3.03 0.36
C VAL A 108 -4.20 -4.04 -0.68
N ALA A 109 -3.31 -4.91 -1.14
CA ALA A 109 -3.59 -5.94 -2.14
C ALA A 109 -3.32 -7.32 -1.55
N ALA A 110 -4.31 -8.20 -1.50
CA ALA A 110 -4.11 -9.51 -0.90
C ALA A 110 -5.24 -10.46 -1.29
N ARG A 111 -4.94 -11.76 -1.44
CA ARG A 111 -5.90 -12.79 -1.90
C ARG A 111 -6.63 -12.41 -3.19
N GLY A 112 -5.92 -11.79 -4.14
CA GLY A 112 -6.51 -11.33 -5.40
C GLY A 112 -7.48 -10.14 -5.28
N GLN A 113 -7.58 -9.51 -4.11
CA GLN A 113 -8.43 -8.35 -3.86
C GLN A 113 -7.59 -7.12 -3.54
N VAL A 114 -8.18 -5.94 -3.75
CA VAL A 114 -7.54 -4.65 -3.48
C VAL A 114 -8.46 -3.71 -2.72
N GLN A 115 -7.90 -2.90 -1.84
CA GLN A 115 -8.59 -1.80 -1.17
C GLN A 115 -7.70 -0.57 -1.11
N CYS A 116 -8.27 0.59 -1.39
CA CYS A 116 -7.59 1.89 -1.27
C CYS A 116 -8.16 2.66 -0.08
N ALA A 117 -7.29 3.33 0.67
CA ALA A 117 -7.67 4.24 1.74
C ALA A 117 -6.73 5.46 1.77
N ASP A 118 -7.30 6.63 2.01
CA ASP A 118 -6.54 7.84 2.30
C ASP A 118 -6.44 7.98 3.82
N ILE A 119 -5.21 8.02 4.34
CA ILE A 119 -4.93 8.06 5.78
C ILE A 119 -3.96 9.19 6.11
N PRO A 120 -3.90 9.66 7.37
CA PRO A 120 -2.94 10.67 7.77
C PRO A 120 -1.51 10.20 7.50
N ALA A 121 -0.71 11.03 6.84
CA ALA A 121 0.69 10.74 6.56
C ALA A 121 1.59 10.85 7.83
N SER A 122 1.00 10.85 9.02
CA SER A 122 1.65 11.19 10.28
C SER A 122 2.72 10.16 10.68
N PRO A 123 3.83 10.58 11.33
CA PRO A 123 4.74 9.66 11.97
C PRO A 123 4.04 9.07 13.21
N LEU A 124 3.54 7.84 13.11
CA LEU A 124 3.16 7.06 14.30
C LEU A 124 4.44 6.57 15.02
N MET A 125 5.20 7.51 15.57
CA MET A 125 6.17 7.27 16.64
C MET A 125 6.08 8.40 17.67
N VAL A 126 5.02 8.39 18.47
CA VAL A 126 5.14 8.81 19.87
C VAL A 126 5.40 7.54 20.67
N ARG A 127 6.63 6.99 20.57
CA ARG A 127 7.10 6.00 21.54
C ARG A 127 7.61 6.81 22.74
N GLY A 128 6.70 7.09 23.67
CA GLY A 128 6.97 7.42 25.07
C GLY A 128 8.09 8.42 25.33
N GLY A 129 7.82 9.70 25.11
CA GLY A 129 8.41 10.73 25.96
C GLY A 129 7.78 10.62 27.34
N SER A 130 8.45 9.95 28.27
CA SER A 130 8.28 10.25 29.69
C SER A 130 9.51 11.03 30.11
N ALA A 131 9.24 12.28 30.51
CA ALA A 131 10.17 13.21 31.12
C ALA A 131 10.73 12.66 32.44
#